data_AF-A0A968PJU5-F1
#
_entry.id   AF-A0A968PJU5-F1
#
_cell.length_a   1.000
_cell.length_b   1.000
_cell.length_c   1.000
_cell.angle_alpha   90.00
_cell.angle_beta   90.00
_cell.angle_gamma   90.00
#
_symmetry.space_group_name_H-M   'P 1'
#
loop_
_entity.id
_entity.type
_entity.pdbx_description
1 polymer ?
#
loop_
_entity_poly.entity_id
_entity_poly.type
_entity_poly.pdbx_seq_one_letter_code
_entity_poly.pdbx_strand_id
1 'polypeptide(L)'
;MAGTEELTTQEWEVAATTFYITAAGMMSAESGGFIREFEAMVAVVNKYSDNSGTNALVKHLLATQPAEKQQELEALCKKYSTQELRTRSLEHSRSLASALDDKVSADEATPYLQLIFDTADAIAEAAGTLGYFSEDTGAQVSEVEAAFLIELKQALGLAQEA
;
A
#
# COMPACT_ATOMS: atom_id res chain seq x y z
N MET A 1 13.89 23.36 -0.69
CA MET A 1 12.85 22.33 -0.67
C MET A 1 13.19 21.42 0.47
N ALA A 2 12.21 21.16 1.33
CA ALA A 2 12.34 20.31 2.50
C ALA A 2 12.65 18.87 2.07
N GLY A 3 13.63 18.25 2.71
CA GLY A 3 13.93 16.83 2.57
C GLY A 3 13.21 16.04 3.66
N THR A 4 13.21 14.71 3.56
CA THR A 4 12.63 13.83 4.60
C THR A 4 13.19 14.05 6.01
N GLU A 5 14.26 14.84 6.14
CA GLU A 5 14.87 15.30 7.40
C GLU A 5 13.94 16.22 8.23
N GLU A 6 12.94 16.85 7.62
CA GLU A 6 11.96 17.70 8.32
C GLU A 6 10.75 16.92 8.87
N LEU A 7 10.66 15.62 8.58
CA LEU A 7 9.62 14.75 9.11
C LEU A 7 9.90 14.43 10.58
N THR A 8 8.88 14.62 11.42
CA THR A 8 8.91 14.21 12.82
C THR A 8 8.82 12.69 12.95
N THR A 9 9.24 12.14 14.10
CA THR A 9 9.11 10.70 14.40
C THR A 9 7.69 10.19 14.18
N GLN A 10 6.69 10.99 14.57
CA GLN A 10 5.29 10.62 14.41
C GLN A 10 4.88 10.52 12.92
N GLU A 11 5.43 11.37 12.06
CA GLU A 11 5.15 11.34 10.61
C GLU A 11 5.79 10.14 9.92
N TRP A 12 6.99 9.77 10.34
CA TRP A 12 7.64 8.53 9.93
C TRP A 12 6.82 7.30 10.32
N GLU A 13 6.31 7.27 11.56
CA GLU A 13 5.43 6.20 12.03
C GLU A 13 4.11 6.17 11.25
N VAL A 14 3.52 7.34 10.94
CA VAL A 14 2.31 7.42 10.11
C VAL A 14 2.57 6.89 8.70
N ALA A 15 3.72 7.19 8.10
CA ALA A 15 4.09 6.68 6.78
C ALA A 15 4.12 5.14 6.77
N ALA A 16 4.83 4.53 7.73
CA ALA A 16 4.91 3.08 7.84
C ALA A 16 3.55 2.45 8.20
N THR A 17 2.82 3.06 9.13
CA THR A 17 1.48 2.60 9.54
C THR A 17 0.51 2.61 8.36
N THR A 18 0.56 3.65 7.53
CA THR A 18 -0.30 3.77 6.34
C THR A 18 -0.05 2.63 5.37
N PHE A 19 1.22 2.27 5.12
CA PHE A 19 1.56 1.11 4.29
C PHE A 19 0.89 -0.17 4.81
N TYR A 20 1.03 -0.47 6.11
CA TYR A 20 0.47 -1.70 6.70
C TYR A 20 -1.07 -1.71 6.74
N ILE A 21 -1.70 -0.57 7.04
CA ILE A 21 -3.17 -0.46 7.02
C ILE A 21 -3.71 -0.61 5.60
N THR A 22 -3.01 -0.08 4.59
CA THR A 22 -3.40 -0.24 3.18
C THR A 22 -3.26 -1.69 2.74
N ALA A 23 -2.14 -2.33 3.06
CA ALA A 23 -1.94 -3.76 2.79
C ALA A 23 -3.02 -4.62 3.47
N ALA A 24 -3.30 -4.38 4.75
CA ALA A 24 -4.36 -5.08 5.49
C ALA A 24 -5.76 -4.81 4.91
N GLY A 25 -6.05 -3.58 4.50
CA GLY A 25 -7.31 -3.23 3.83
C GLY A 25 -7.53 -4.03 2.56
N MET A 26 -6.48 -4.15 1.74
CA MET A 26 -6.51 -4.95 0.53
C MET A 26 -6.65 -6.46 0.82
N MET A 27 -5.82 -7.01 1.71
CA MET A 27 -5.89 -8.42 2.13
C MET A 27 -7.21 -8.81 2.81
N SER A 28 -7.96 -7.82 3.30
CA SER A 28 -9.28 -8.03 3.93
C SER A 28 -10.45 -7.91 2.95
N ALA A 29 -10.21 -7.41 1.73
CA ALA A 29 -11.24 -7.11 0.76
C ALA A 29 -11.89 -8.38 0.20
N GLU A 30 -11.10 -9.41 -0.09
CA GLU A 30 -11.57 -10.77 -0.37
C GLU A 30 -10.65 -11.86 0.18
N SER A 31 -11.20 -13.06 0.38
CA SER A 31 -10.48 -14.19 0.97
C SER A 31 -9.67 -14.96 -0.09
N GLY A 32 -8.61 -14.34 -0.62
CA GLY A 32 -7.71 -14.95 -1.61
C GLY A 32 -6.62 -15.86 -1.01
N GLY A 33 -6.29 -15.66 0.26
CA GLY A 33 -5.38 -16.51 1.03
C GLY A 33 -4.18 -15.73 1.54
N PHE A 34 -4.23 -15.37 2.82
CA PHE A 34 -3.33 -14.42 3.48
C PHE A 34 -1.83 -14.67 3.25
N ILE A 35 -1.41 -15.94 3.14
CA ILE A 35 -0.01 -16.30 2.91
C ILE A 35 0.48 -15.79 1.54
N ARG A 36 -0.29 -16.04 0.47
CA ARG A 36 0.09 -15.63 -0.89
C ARG A 36 0.07 -14.12 -1.04
N GLU A 37 -0.93 -13.48 -0.45
CA GLU A 37 -1.08 -12.04 -0.42
C GLU A 37 0.08 -11.36 0.32
N PHE A 38 0.51 -11.95 1.45
CA PHE A 38 1.67 -11.48 2.19
C PHE A 38 2.98 -11.66 1.40
N GLU A 39 3.16 -12.81 0.73
CA GLU A 39 4.33 -13.02 -0.14
C GLU A 39 4.40 -12.00 -1.28
N ALA A 40 3.26 -11.64 -1.88
CA ALA A 40 3.19 -10.61 -2.91
C ALA A 40 3.55 -9.22 -2.38
N MET A 41 3.04 -8.86 -1.20
CA MET A 41 3.44 -7.63 -0.50
C MET A 41 4.96 -7.56 -0.30
N VAL A 42 5.57 -8.65 0.20
CA VAL A 42 7.03 -8.71 0.43
C VAL A 42 7.81 -8.63 -0.89
N ALA A 43 7.32 -9.25 -1.96
CA ALA A 43 7.97 -9.19 -3.28
C ALA A 43 8.03 -7.76 -3.83
N VAL A 44 6.94 -6.99 -3.71
CA VAL A 44 6.92 -5.57 -4.11
C VAL A 44 7.92 -4.76 -3.29
N VAL A 45 7.90 -4.92 -1.97
CA VAL A 45 8.82 -4.20 -1.09
C VAL A 45 10.29 -4.50 -1.44
N ASN A 46 10.63 -5.76 -1.72
CA ASN A 46 11.99 -6.14 -2.13
C ASN A 46 12.35 -5.50 -3.49
N LYS A 47 11.44 -5.50 -4.47
CA LYS A 47 11.65 -4.84 -5.76
C LYS A 47 11.97 -3.35 -5.61
N TYR A 48 11.33 -2.67 -4.67
CA TYR A 48 11.63 -1.27 -4.36
C TYR A 48 12.93 -1.11 -3.57
N SER A 49 13.30 -2.06 -2.72
CA SER A 49 14.63 -2.09 -2.08
C SER A 49 15.77 -2.11 -3.11
N ASP A 50 15.62 -2.90 -4.18
CA ASP A 50 16.64 -3.02 -5.22
C ASP A 50 16.75 -1.77 -6.12
N ASN A 51 15.65 -1.04 -6.32
CA ASN A 51 15.57 0.09 -7.27
C ASN A 51 15.66 1.47 -6.62
N SER A 52 15.29 1.62 -5.34
CA SER A 52 15.10 2.92 -4.69
C SER A 52 16.24 3.29 -3.74
N GLY A 53 17.49 2.91 -4.07
CA GLY A 53 18.68 3.01 -3.19
C GLY A 53 18.95 4.37 -2.53
N THR A 54 18.24 5.44 -2.90
CA THR A 54 18.31 6.79 -2.32
C THR A 54 17.06 7.26 -1.59
N ASN A 55 15.89 6.62 -1.72
CA ASN A 55 14.64 7.12 -1.12
C ASN A 55 14.56 6.82 0.38
N ALA A 56 14.49 7.86 1.21
CA ALA A 56 14.49 7.71 2.66
C ALA A 56 13.19 7.11 3.22
N LEU A 57 12.02 7.40 2.62
CA LEU A 57 10.72 6.80 2.97
C LEU A 57 10.72 5.29 2.77
N VAL A 58 11.21 4.84 1.61
CA VAL A 58 11.34 3.40 1.31
C VAL A 58 12.32 2.73 2.28
N LYS A 59 13.46 3.35 2.58
CA LYS A 59 14.42 2.83 3.55
C LYS A 59 13.84 2.71 4.96
N HIS A 60 13.06 3.70 5.39
CA HIS A 60 12.41 3.65 6.69
C HIS A 60 11.40 2.51 6.76
N LEU A 61 10.58 2.33 5.71
CA LEU A 61 9.67 1.20 5.63
C LEU A 61 10.42 -0.14 5.69
N LEU A 62 11.51 -0.30 4.92
CA LEU A 62 12.33 -1.51 4.94
C LEU A 62 12.94 -1.78 6.32
N ALA A 63 13.32 -0.72 7.06
CA ALA A 63 13.83 -0.84 8.43
C ALA A 63 12.78 -1.35 9.43
N THR A 64 11.48 -1.27 9.10
CA THR A 64 10.41 -1.89 9.91
C THR A 64 10.28 -3.41 9.71
N GLN A 65 11.12 -3.99 8.82
CA GLN A 65 11.18 -5.42 8.52
C GLN A 65 9.82 -6.00 8.12
N PRO A 66 9.20 -5.53 7.01
CA PRO A 66 7.86 -5.95 6.60
C PRO A 66 7.70 -7.46 6.41
N ALA A 67 8.77 -8.18 6.05
CA ALA A 67 8.78 -9.63 5.95
C ALA A 67 8.58 -10.36 7.29
N GLU A 68 8.85 -9.71 8.42
CA GLU A 68 8.67 -10.26 9.77
C GLU A 68 7.31 -9.86 10.38
N LYS A 69 6.57 -8.95 9.71
CA LYS A 69 5.29 -8.39 10.18
C LYS A 69 4.06 -9.22 9.85
N GLN A 70 4.24 -10.46 9.38
CA GLN A 70 3.12 -11.33 8.97
C GLN A 70 2.06 -11.49 10.07
N GLN A 71 2.48 -11.81 11.29
CA GLN A 71 1.55 -12.02 12.41
C GLN A 71 0.83 -10.73 12.83
N GLU A 72 1.50 -9.58 12.74
CA GLU A 72 0.92 -8.28 13.07
C GLU A 72 -0.14 -7.85 12.05
N LEU A 73 0.14 -8.08 10.76
CA LEU A 73 -0.84 -7.87 9.68
C LEU A 73 -2.03 -8.81 9.82
N GLU A 74 -1.80 -10.08 10.13
CA GLU A 74 -2.90 -11.04 10.34
C GLU A 74 -3.76 -10.61 11.54
N ALA A 75 -3.13 -10.16 12.63
CA ALA A 75 -3.83 -9.63 13.79
C ALA A 75 -4.63 -8.35 13.46
N LEU A 76 -4.11 -7.46 12.61
CA LEU A 76 -4.84 -6.28 12.12
C LEU A 76 -6.08 -6.68 11.32
N CYS A 77 -5.95 -7.62 10.38
CA CYS A 77 -7.05 -8.16 9.58
C CYS A 77 -8.12 -8.84 10.45
N LYS A 78 -7.72 -9.49 11.57
CA LYS A 78 -8.65 -10.11 12.52
C LYS A 78 -9.30 -9.12 13.48
N LYS A 79 -8.64 -7.99 13.75
CA LYS A 79 -9.08 -6.99 14.75
C LYS A 79 -10.15 -6.06 14.22
N TYR A 80 -10.08 -5.70 12.94
CA TYR A 80 -10.98 -4.74 12.30
C TYR A 80 -11.82 -5.42 11.24
N SER A 81 -13.03 -4.93 11.02
CA SER A 81 -13.82 -5.37 9.87
C SER A 81 -13.21 -4.89 8.54
N THR A 82 -13.48 -5.58 7.44
CA THR A 82 -13.07 -5.19 6.09
C THR A 82 -13.45 -3.74 5.77
N GLN A 83 -14.66 -3.32 6.15
CA GLN A 83 -15.13 -1.95 5.92
C GLN A 83 -14.34 -0.92 6.75
N GLU A 84 -14.01 -1.23 8.00
CA GLU A 84 -13.16 -0.38 8.84
C GLU A 84 -11.75 -0.27 8.29
N LEU A 85 -11.16 -1.38 7.84
CA LEU A 85 -9.83 -1.38 7.24
C LEU A 85 -9.83 -0.54 5.97
N ARG A 86 -10.74 -0.77 5.03
CA ARG A 86 -10.89 0.05 3.82
C ARG A 86 -10.99 1.55 4.14
N THR A 87 -11.86 1.92 5.07
CA THR A 87 -12.04 3.33 5.46
C THR A 87 -10.74 3.90 6.01
N ARG A 88 -10.09 3.19 6.94
CA ARG A 88 -8.82 3.60 7.52
C ARG A 88 -7.71 3.68 6.47
N SER A 89 -7.62 2.74 5.53
CA SER A 89 -6.63 2.75 4.45
C SER A 89 -6.75 4.02 3.62
N LEU A 90 -7.98 4.40 3.24
CA LEU A 90 -8.22 5.62 2.46
C LEU A 90 -7.94 6.90 3.26
N GLU A 91 -8.38 6.97 4.52
CA GLU A 91 -8.14 8.13 5.38
C GLU A 91 -6.65 8.34 5.67
N HIS A 92 -5.92 7.26 5.98
CA HIS A 92 -4.49 7.28 6.19
C HIS A 92 -3.74 7.65 4.92
N SER A 93 -4.13 7.09 3.77
CA SER A 93 -3.51 7.40 2.47
C SER A 93 -3.68 8.87 2.08
N ARG A 94 -4.87 9.46 2.29
CA ARG A 94 -5.10 10.90 2.06
C ARG A 94 -4.29 11.78 3.00
N SER A 95 -4.27 11.42 4.28
CA SER A 95 -3.51 12.16 5.30
C SER A 95 -2.01 12.12 5.00
N LEU A 96 -1.49 10.96 4.60
CA LEU A 96 -0.10 10.78 4.22
C LEU A 96 0.24 11.57 2.96
N ALA A 97 -0.56 11.47 1.90
CA ALA A 97 -0.32 12.21 0.66
C ALA A 97 -0.29 13.72 0.92
N SER A 98 -1.23 14.24 1.72
CA SER A 98 -1.24 15.66 2.10
C SER A 98 -0.05 16.05 2.98
N ALA A 99 0.42 15.19 3.87
CA ALA A 99 1.57 15.48 4.72
C ALA A 99 2.89 15.45 3.94
N LEU A 100 3.00 14.55 2.95
CA LEU A 100 4.18 14.46 2.09
C LEU A 100 4.22 15.60 1.07
N ASP A 101 3.10 16.03 0.51
CA ASP A 101 3.04 17.16 -0.44
C ASP A 101 3.53 18.48 0.17
N ASP A 102 3.25 18.70 1.46
CA ASP A 102 3.66 19.93 2.19
C ASP A 102 5.16 19.95 2.54
N LYS A 103 5.77 18.78 2.76
CA LYS A 103 7.06 18.65 3.45
C LYS A 103 8.14 17.87 2.72
N VAL A 104 7.79 17.16 1.66
CA VAL A 104 8.71 16.26 0.96
C VAL A 104 8.62 16.56 -0.53
N SER A 105 9.77 16.58 -1.20
CA SER A 105 9.79 16.76 -2.65
C SER A 105 9.04 15.64 -3.39
N ALA A 106 8.41 15.96 -4.51
CA ALA A 106 7.69 14.97 -5.32
C ALA A 106 8.59 13.80 -5.76
N ASP A 107 9.87 14.05 -6.02
CA ASP A 107 10.88 13.02 -6.34
C ASP A 107 11.04 11.95 -5.25
N GLU A 108 10.77 12.29 -3.98
CA GLU A 108 10.80 11.35 -2.85
C GLU A 108 9.41 10.84 -2.45
N ALA A 109 8.39 11.70 -2.48
CA ALA A 109 7.04 11.37 -2.08
C ALA A 109 6.34 10.44 -3.08
N THR A 110 6.40 10.76 -4.38
CA THR A 110 5.73 9.99 -5.43
C THR A 110 6.15 8.52 -5.48
N PRO A 111 7.45 8.15 -5.50
CA PRO A 111 7.82 6.73 -5.51
C PRO A 111 7.41 5.99 -4.24
N TYR A 112 7.30 6.65 -3.09
CA TYR A 112 6.80 6.02 -1.86
C TYR A 112 5.28 5.78 -1.93
N LEU A 113 4.51 6.77 -2.41
CA LEU A 113 3.08 6.64 -2.63
C LEU A 113 2.79 5.56 -3.68
N GLN A 114 3.60 5.50 -4.74
CA GLN A 114 3.54 4.47 -5.77
C GLN A 114 3.82 3.07 -5.19
N LEU A 115 4.80 2.93 -4.29
CA LEU A 115 5.04 1.67 -3.59
C LEU A 115 3.81 1.19 -2.81
N ILE A 116 3.10 2.10 -2.13
CA ILE A 116 1.88 1.76 -1.38
C ILE A 116 0.79 1.25 -2.34
N PHE A 117 0.63 1.93 -3.48
CA PHE A 117 -0.33 1.52 -4.51
C PHE A 117 0.05 0.17 -5.15
N ASP A 118 1.29 0.02 -5.64
CA ASP A 118 1.77 -1.21 -6.27
C ASP A 118 1.69 -2.41 -5.33
N THR A 119 1.84 -2.18 -4.02
CA THR A 119 1.67 -3.23 -3.01
C THR A 119 0.22 -3.68 -2.92
N ALA A 120 -0.74 -2.75 -2.90
CA ALA A 120 -2.16 -3.10 -2.91
C ALA A 120 -2.56 -3.80 -4.22
N ASP A 121 -2.06 -3.32 -5.35
CA ASP A 121 -2.29 -3.93 -6.67
C ASP A 121 -1.78 -5.38 -6.70
N ALA A 122 -0.53 -5.62 -6.27
CA ALA A 122 0.04 -6.97 -6.21
C ALA A 122 -0.68 -7.90 -5.23
N ILE A 123 -1.22 -7.39 -4.12
CA ILE A 123 -2.06 -8.17 -3.20
C ILE A 123 -3.36 -8.59 -3.91
N ALA A 124 -4.01 -7.68 -4.63
CA ALA A 124 -5.19 -8.00 -5.43
C ALA A 124 -4.89 -9.02 -6.54
N GLU A 125 -3.70 -8.97 -7.16
CA GLU A 125 -3.23 -10.00 -8.10
C GLU A 125 -3.05 -11.35 -7.41
N ALA A 126 -2.43 -11.38 -6.24
CA ALA A 126 -2.16 -12.60 -5.50
C ALA A 126 -3.41 -13.26 -4.91
N ALA A 127 -4.43 -12.46 -4.57
CA ALA A 127 -5.75 -12.94 -4.14
C ALA A 127 -6.48 -13.71 -5.26
N GLY A 128 -6.00 -13.65 -6.50
CA GLY A 128 -6.56 -14.34 -7.67
C GLY A 128 -7.66 -13.57 -8.37
N THR A 129 -7.89 -12.32 -7.96
CA THR A 129 -8.95 -11.43 -8.43
C THR A 129 -8.51 -10.51 -9.57
N LEU A 130 -7.20 -10.26 -9.72
CA LEU A 130 -6.60 -9.79 -10.98
C LEU A 130 -5.99 -10.97 -11.75
N GLY A 131 -6.70 -12.11 -11.76
CA GLY A 131 -6.31 -13.28 -12.53
C GLY A 131 -6.37 -13.01 -14.02
N TYR A 132 -5.26 -12.55 -14.61
CA TYR A 132 -4.95 -12.59 -16.04
C TYR A 132 -5.96 -11.83 -16.95
N PHE A 133 -5.45 -11.09 -17.93
CA PHE A 133 -6.16 -10.86 -19.19
C PHE A 133 -6.39 -12.22 -19.90
N SER A 134 -7.31 -13.05 -19.39
CA SER A 134 -7.80 -14.24 -20.08
C SER A 134 -9.13 -13.87 -20.72
N GLU A 135 -9.07 -13.51 -22.00
CA GLU A 135 -10.24 -13.32 -22.88
C GLU A 135 -11.15 -14.57 -22.98
N ASP A 136 -10.79 -15.69 -22.34
CA ASP A 136 -11.45 -16.99 -22.51
C ASP A 136 -12.18 -17.53 -21.27
N THR A 137 -12.11 -16.86 -20.11
CA THR A 137 -12.92 -17.24 -18.95
C THR A 137 -13.19 -15.99 -18.13
N GLY A 138 -14.41 -15.44 -18.22
CA GLY A 138 -14.83 -14.21 -17.54
C GLY A 138 -14.80 -14.30 -16.01
N ALA A 139 -13.61 -14.36 -15.44
CA ALA A 139 -13.37 -14.16 -14.02
C ALA A 139 -13.66 -12.69 -13.72
N GLN A 140 -14.73 -12.46 -12.95
CA GLN A 140 -15.02 -11.15 -12.40
C GLN A 140 -13.80 -10.68 -11.62
N VAL A 141 -13.19 -9.59 -12.08
CA VAL A 141 -12.51 -8.68 -11.16
C VAL A 141 -13.52 -8.41 -10.06
N SER A 142 -13.15 -8.63 -8.80
CA SER A 142 -14.03 -8.24 -7.70
C SER A 142 -14.29 -6.76 -7.81
N GLU A 143 -15.53 -6.38 -8.12
CA GLU A 143 -15.93 -4.97 -8.27
C GLU A 143 -15.55 -4.17 -7.02
N VAL A 144 -15.46 -4.84 -5.87
CA VAL A 144 -15.07 -4.27 -4.58
C VAL A 144 -13.58 -3.90 -4.53
N GLU A 145 -12.70 -4.79 -4.99
CA GLU A 145 -11.25 -4.58 -4.99
C GLU A 145 -10.81 -3.58 -6.05
N ALA A 146 -11.38 -3.66 -7.26
CA ALA A 146 -11.14 -2.66 -8.30
C ALA A 146 -11.60 -1.27 -7.87
N ALA A 147 -12.79 -1.16 -7.26
CA ALA A 147 -13.26 0.11 -6.71
C ALA A 147 -12.31 0.61 -5.61
N PHE A 148 -11.82 -0.28 -4.75
CA PHE A 148 -10.88 0.09 -3.69
C PHE A 148 -9.54 0.58 -4.24
N LEU A 149 -8.96 -0.09 -5.26
CA LEU A 149 -7.73 0.35 -5.90
C LEU A 149 -7.90 1.73 -6.59
N ILE A 150 -9.05 1.98 -7.23
CA ILE A 150 -9.36 3.29 -7.82
C ILE A 150 -9.41 4.37 -6.74
N GLU A 151 -10.15 4.12 -5.64
CA GLU A 151 -10.24 5.04 -4.51
C GLU A 151 -8.89 5.27 -3.83
N LEU A 152 -8.08 4.21 -3.71
CA LEU A 152 -6.74 4.27 -3.13
C LEU A 152 -5.81 5.11 -3.99
N LYS A 153 -5.82 4.90 -5.31
CA LYS A 153 -5.03 5.70 -6.26
C LYS A 153 -5.39 7.19 -6.17
N GLN A 154 -6.68 7.52 -6.05
CA GLN A 154 -7.14 8.88 -5.83
C GLN A 154 -6.71 9.41 -4.46
N ALA A 155 -6.83 8.60 -3.40
CA ALA A 155 -6.45 8.96 -2.04
C ALA A 155 -4.96 9.28 -1.91
N LEU A 156 -4.11 8.57 -2.65
CA LEU A 156 -2.66 8.78 -2.70
C LEU A 156 -2.26 9.94 -3.62
N GLY A 157 -3.20 10.59 -4.32
CA GLY A 157 -2.89 11.68 -5.25
C GLY A 157 -2.23 11.23 -6.55
N LEU A 158 -2.14 9.91 -6.80
CA LEU A 158 -1.54 9.32 -8.02
C LEU A 158 -2.49 9.36 -9.23
N ALA A 159 -3.65 10.00 -9.09
CA ALA A 159 -4.67 10.14 -10.12
C ALA A 159 -4.53 11.40 -11.00
N GLN A 160 -3.46 12.19 -10.81
CA GLN A 160 -3.05 13.24 -11.77
C GLN A 160 -1.86 12.67 -12.55
N GLU A 161 -1.84 12.53 -13.88
CA GLU A 161 -2.35 13.37 -14.96
C GLU A 161 -2.91 12.55 -16.15
N ALA A 162 -4.01 13.03 -16.73
CA ALA A 162 -4.22 13.14 -18.18
C ALA A 162 -5.01 14.42 -18.44
#